data_AF-A0A3Q9NKU5-F1
#
_entry.id   AF-A0A3Q9NKU5-F1
#
_cell.length_a   1.000
_cell.length_b   1.000
_cell.length_c   1.000
_cell.angle_alpha   90.00
_cell.angle_beta   90.00
_cell.angle_gamma   90.00
#
_symmetry.space_group_name_H-M   'P 1'
#
loop_
_entity.id
_entity.type
_entity.pdbx_description
1 polymer ?
#
loop_
_entity_poly.entity_id
_entity_poly.type
_entity_poly.pdbx_seq_one_letter_code
_entity_poly.pdbx_strand_id
1 'polypeptide(L)'
;MKQRTFAKHLRRNMTQAENHLWYHLRAYRLNGIRFRRQQPLGPYIVDFVHFGSRVVVEADGGQHNDSESDRKRDDWMQSQGYKVLRFWNHEILQQIEVVLSVIYDTVTERDGSVCPEEVLEAAESALAEDWLKEEEDEAWGR
;
A
#
# COMPACT_ATOMS: atom_id res chain seq x y z
N MET A 1 -7.37 18.55 -6.61
CA MET A 1 -7.24 19.12 -5.24
C MET A 1 -8.04 18.35 -4.18
N LYS A 2 -9.33 18.05 -4.39
CA LYS A 2 -10.21 17.45 -3.35
C LYS A 2 -9.73 16.11 -2.78
N GLN A 3 -9.34 15.14 -3.63
CA GLN A 3 -8.90 13.81 -3.15
C GLN A 3 -7.58 13.84 -2.35
N ARG A 4 -6.62 14.71 -2.69
CA ARG A 4 -5.35 14.81 -1.93
C ARG A 4 -5.57 15.34 -0.52
N THR A 5 -6.48 16.29 -0.35
CA THR A 5 -6.86 16.81 0.99
C THR A 5 -7.62 15.76 1.78
N PHE A 6 -8.53 15.03 1.15
CA PHE A 6 -9.27 13.94 1.80
C PHE A 6 -8.36 12.77 2.21
N ALA A 7 -7.41 12.36 1.36
CA ALA A 7 -6.39 11.36 1.71
C ALA A 7 -5.53 11.80 2.91
N LYS A 8 -5.18 13.09 3.02
CA LYS A 8 -4.48 13.61 4.21
C LYS A 8 -5.33 13.50 5.48
N HIS A 9 -6.64 13.74 5.37
CA HIS A 9 -7.57 13.57 6.48
C HIS A 9 -7.68 12.10 6.91
N LEU A 10 -7.86 11.17 5.97
CA LEU A 10 -7.91 9.73 6.25
C LEU A 10 -6.64 9.23 6.92
N ARG A 11 -5.46 9.72 6.49
CA ARG A 11 -4.19 9.39 7.15
C ARG A 11 -4.10 9.83 8.61
N ARG A 12 -4.88 10.82 9.02
CA ARG A 12 -4.94 11.28 10.42
C ARG A 12 -6.01 10.54 11.23
N ASN A 13 -6.99 9.94 10.55
CA ASN A 13 -8.18 9.35 11.16
C ASN A 13 -8.36 7.88 10.72
N MET A 14 -7.27 7.12 10.65
CA MET A 14 -7.33 5.70 10.33
C MET A 14 -8.04 4.94 11.45
N THR A 15 -8.75 3.88 11.08
CA THR A 15 -9.41 2.98 12.04
C THR A 15 -8.38 2.23 12.89
N GLN A 16 -8.82 1.56 13.95
CA GLN A 16 -7.93 0.75 14.79
C GLN A 16 -7.26 -0.37 13.98
N ALA A 17 -8.03 -1.06 13.13
CA ALA A 17 -7.54 -2.12 12.26
C ALA A 17 -6.53 -1.58 11.23
N GLU A 18 -6.84 -0.46 10.57
CA GLU A 18 -5.89 0.19 9.64
C GLU A 18 -4.60 0.62 10.32
N ASN A 19 -4.66 1.21 11.52
CA ASN A 19 -3.46 1.58 12.27
C ASN A 19 -2.63 0.36 12.64
N HIS A 20 -3.29 -0.73 13.07
CA HIS A 20 -2.63 -1.97 13.41
C HIS A 20 -1.94 -2.57 12.19
N LEU A 21 -2.63 -2.73 11.06
CA LEU A 21 -2.04 -3.22 9.82
C LEU A 21 -0.92 -2.30 9.32
N TRP A 22 -1.12 -0.98 9.36
CA TRP A 22 -0.10 -0.02 8.94
C TRP A 22 1.19 -0.13 9.75
N TYR A 23 1.12 -0.46 11.05
CA TYR A 23 2.31 -0.67 11.86
C TYR A 23 3.23 -1.76 11.29
N HIS A 24 2.66 -2.81 10.70
CA HIS A 24 3.39 -3.93 10.09
C HIS A 24 3.80 -3.66 8.63
N LEU A 25 3.05 -2.85 7.89
CA LEU A 25 3.36 -2.54 6.49
C LEU A 25 4.29 -1.35 6.28
N ARG A 26 4.36 -0.42 7.24
CA ARG A 26 5.16 0.81 7.12
C ARG A 26 6.66 0.52 7.13
N ALA A 27 7.44 1.44 6.56
CA ALA A 27 8.90 1.44 6.66
C ALA A 27 9.52 0.09 6.28
N TYR A 28 8.98 -0.55 5.23
CA TYR A 28 9.52 -1.79 4.65
C TYR A 28 9.53 -2.99 5.62
N ARG A 29 8.70 -2.94 6.67
CA ARG A 29 8.67 -3.96 7.73
C ARG A 29 8.17 -5.33 7.28
N LEU A 30 7.39 -5.39 6.20
CA LEU A 30 7.00 -6.65 5.58
C LEU A 30 8.07 -7.05 4.55
N ASN A 31 9.17 -7.64 5.01
CA ASN A 31 10.23 -8.22 4.17
C ASN A 31 10.78 -7.27 3.08
N GLY A 32 10.98 -5.99 3.40
CA GLY A 32 11.49 -5.02 2.43
C GLY A 32 10.43 -4.46 1.47
N ILE A 33 9.16 -4.91 1.56
CA ILE A 33 8.11 -4.52 0.63
C ILE A 33 7.56 -3.14 0.97
N ARG A 34 7.54 -2.25 -0.03
CA ARG A 34 7.06 -0.87 0.13
C ARG A 34 5.56 -0.76 -0.05
N PHE A 35 4.83 -0.49 1.02
CA PHE A 35 3.42 -0.10 0.98
C PHE A 35 3.22 1.41 1.12
N ARG A 36 2.19 1.93 0.45
CA ARG A 36 1.67 3.28 0.67
C ARG A 36 0.26 3.18 1.22
N ARG A 37 -0.08 4.06 2.16
CA ARG A 37 -1.43 4.12 2.75
C ARG A 37 -2.28 5.27 2.22
N GLN A 38 -3.60 5.09 2.23
CA GLN A 38 -4.62 6.07 1.88
C GLN A 38 -4.25 6.80 0.59
N GLN A 39 -4.08 6.01 -0.48
CA GLN A 39 -3.61 6.49 -1.78
C GLN A 39 -4.78 6.73 -2.72
N PRO A 40 -4.88 7.94 -3.31
CA PRO A 40 -5.76 8.14 -4.46
C PRO A 40 -5.31 7.26 -5.64
N LEU A 41 -6.24 6.46 -6.15
CA LEU A 41 -6.08 5.62 -7.32
C LEU A 41 -7.29 5.87 -8.24
N GLY A 42 -7.08 6.69 -9.27
CA GLY A 42 -8.16 7.16 -10.15
C GLY A 42 -9.31 7.81 -9.36
N PRO A 43 -10.56 7.33 -9.50
CA PRO A 43 -11.70 7.91 -8.79
C PRO A 43 -11.77 7.50 -7.31
N TYR A 44 -10.98 6.50 -6.87
CA TYR A 44 -11.07 5.91 -5.55
C TYR A 44 -9.87 6.28 -4.66
N ILE A 45 -10.01 6.05 -3.35
CA ILE A 45 -8.91 6.02 -2.41
C ILE A 45 -8.86 4.60 -1.82
N VAL A 46 -7.66 4.03 -1.78
CA VAL A 46 -7.42 2.70 -1.22
C VAL A 46 -6.63 2.81 0.08
N ASP A 47 -6.92 1.92 1.03
CA ASP A 47 -6.30 1.97 2.37
C ASP A 47 -4.80 1.68 2.29
N PHE A 48 -4.41 0.65 1.57
CA PHE A 48 -3.00 0.33 1.31
C PHE A 48 -2.79 -0.15 -0.12
N VAL A 49 -1.61 0.15 -0.66
CA VAL A 49 -1.22 -0.30 -2.00
C VAL A 49 0.28 -0.53 -2.09
N HIS A 50 0.64 -1.64 -2.71
CA HIS A 50 1.96 -1.89 -3.26
C HIS A 50 1.89 -1.74 -4.78
N PHE A 51 2.70 -0.82 -5.33
CA PHE A 51 2.64 -0.48 -6.76
C PHE A 51 3.40 -1.45 -7.66
N GLY A 52 4.43 -2.15 -7.16
CA GLY A 52 5.26 -3.07 -7.95
C GLY A 52 4.42 -4.20 -8.55
N SER A 53 3.82 -5.02 -7.69
CA SER A 53 2.93 -6.13 -8.09
C SER A 53 1.46 -5.74 -8.21
N ARG A 54 1.13 -4.45 -8.09
CA ARG A 54 -0.24 -3.92 -8.14
C ARG A 54 -1.19 -4.65 -7.17
N VAL A 55 -0.85 -4.63 -5.89
CA VAL A 55 -1.69 -5.21 -4.83
C VAL A 55 -2.30 -4.10 -3.99
N VAL A 56 -3.62 -4.11 -3.85
CA VAL A 56 -4.39 -3.25 -2.95
C VAL A 56 -4.82 -4.08 -1.75
N VAL A 57 -4.71 -3.51 -0.55
CA VAL A 57 -5.19 -4.12 0.69
C VAL A 57 -6.17 -3.17 1.37
N GLU A 58 -7.32 -3.70 1.78
CA GLU A 58 -8.42 -2.94 2.40
C GLU A 58 -8.84 -3.56 3.73
N ALA A 59 -9.04 -2.71 4.71
CA ALA A 59 -9.58 -3.09 6.01
C ALA A 59 -11.09 -2.85 6.00
N ASP A 60 -11.87 -3.92 6.19
CA ASP A 60 -13.32 -3.87 6.12
C ASP A 60 -13.95 -4.00 7.52
N GLY A 61 -14.75 -3.00 7.90
CA GLY A 61 -15.52 -3.00 9.13
C GLY A 61 -16.87 -3.71 9.07
N GLY A 62 -17.31 -4.15 7.89
CA GLY A 62 -18.52 -4.91 7.68
C GLY A 62 -19.78 -4.05 7.51
N GLN A 63 -20.20 -3.90 6.26
CA GLN A 63 -21.50 -4.25 5.66
C GLN A 63 -21.38 -3.87 4.18
N HIS A 64 -20.40 -4.45 3.47
CA HIS A 64 -20.38 -4.38 2.01
C HIS A 64 -21.45 -5.35 1.49
N ASN A 65 -22.69 -4.90 1.63
CA ASN A 65 -23.82 -5.41 0.89
C ASN A 65 -23.46 -5.18 -0.57
N ASP A 66 -23.38 -6.26 -1.35
CA ASP A 66 -22.92 -6.42 -2.74
C ASP A 66 -23.46 -5.34 -3.69
N SER A 67 -23.01 -4.10 -3.48
CA SER A 67 -23.62 -2.92 -4.05
C SER A 67 -23.06 -2.76 -5.46
N GLU A 68 -23.88 -2.26 -6.38
CA GLU A 68 -23.38 -1.96 -7.72
C GLU A 68 -22.17 -1.02 -7.70
N SER A 69 -22.03 -0.20 -6.65
CA SER A 69 -20.88 0.68 -6.45
C SER A 69 -19.60 -0.10 -6.16
N ASP A 70 -19.67 -1.10 -5.28
CA ASP A 70 -18.51 -1.93 -4.93
C ASP A 70 -18.08 -2.78 -6.12
N ARG A 71 -19.04 -3.36 -6.86
CA ARG A 71 -18.72 -4.10 -8.09
C ARG A 71 -18.06 -3.21 -9.14
N LYS A 72 -18.57 -1.99 -9.37
CA LYS A 72 -17.93 -1.02 -10.29
C LYS A 72 -16.53 -0.63 -9.85
N ARG A 73 -16.30 -0.52 -8.54
CA ARG A 73 -15.00 -0.24 -7.95
C ARG A 73 -14.03 -1.38 -8.20
N ASP A 74 -14.44 -2.60 -7.91
CA ASP A 74 -13.61 -3.79 -8.09
C ASP A 74 -13.33 -4.08 -9.57
N ASP A 75 -14.32 -3.95 -10.45
CA ASP A 75 -14.18 -4.06 -11.90
C ASP A 75 -13.17 -3.02 -12.42
N TRP A 76 -13.26 -1.78 -11.94
CA TRP A 76 -12.31 -0.73 -12.31
C TRP A 76 -10.90 -1.07 -11.81
N MET A 77 -10.73 -1.48 -10.55
CA MET A 77 -9.42 -1.88 -10.00
C MET A 77 -8.78 -3.02 -10.81
N GLN A 78 -9.57 -4.05 -11.13
CA GLN A 78 -9.13 -5.18 -11.94
C GLN A 78 -8.75 -4.75 -13.35
N SER A 79 -9.52 -3.84 -13.97
CA SER A 79 -9.17 -3.28 -15.29
C SER A 79 -7.84 -2.50 -15.29
N GLN A 80 -7.45 -1.96 -14.14
CA GLN A 80 -6.15 -1.29 -13.95
C GLN A 80 -5.03 -2.28 -13.58
N GLY A 81 -5.32 -3.59 -13.54
CA GLY A 81 -4.37 -4.65 -13.23
C GLY A 81 -4.09 -4.84 -11.75
N TYR A 82 -4.92 -4.26 -10.87
CA TYR A 82 -4.78 -4.43 -9.43
C TYR A 82 -5.49 -5.70 -8.93
N LYS A 83 -4.82 -6.42 -8.02
CA LYS A 83 -5.44 -7.43 -7.17
C LYS A 83 -5.86 -6.77 -5.86
N VAL A 84 -7.14 -6.86 -5.52
CA VAL A 84 -7.69 -6.33 -4.25
C VAL A 84 -7.77 -7.46 -3.23
N LEU A 85 -7.18 -7.26 -2.06
CA LEU A 85 -7.31 -8.10 -0.88
C LEU A 85 -8.13 -7.35 0.17
N ARG A 86 -9.23 -7.94 0.63
CA ARG A 86 -10.10 -7.35 1.65
C ARG A 86 -10.06 -8.24 2.88
N PHE A 87 -9.76 -7.65 4.03
CA PHE A 87 -9.72 -8.36 5.31
C PHE A 87 -10.70 -7.73 6.27
N TRP A 88 -11.41 -8.55 7.02
CA TRP A 88 -12.28 -8.07 8.07
C TRP A 88 -11.45 -7.47 9.22
N ASN A 89 -11.98 -6.43 9.86
CA ASN A 89 -11.31 -5.78 10.98
C ASN A 89 -10.94 -6.78 12.10
N HIS A 90 -11.77 -7.79 12.35
CA HIS A 90 -11.47 -8.81 13.36
C HIS A 90 -10.30 -9.72 12.95
N GLU A 91 -10.16 -10.05 11.66
CA GLU A 91 -9.00 -10.81 11.15
C GLU A 91 -7.73 -10.00 11.31
N ILE A 92 -7.75 -8.71 10.95
CA ILE A 92 -6.60 -7.81 11.11
C ILE A 92 -6.19 -7.71 12.58
N LEU A 93 -7.16 -7.54 13.48
CA LEU A 93 -6.88 -7.29 14.89
C LEU A 93 -6.51 -8.55 15.68
N GLN A 94 -7.00 -9.73 15.27
CA GLN A 94 -6.83 -10.97 16.03
C GLN A 94 -5.92 -11.99 15.36
N GLN A 95 -5.72 -11.88 14.05
CA GLN A 95 -5.01 -12.86 13.21
C GLN A 95 -4.01 -12.18 12.27
N ILE A 96 -3.30 -11.15 12.77
CA ILE A 96 -2.42 -10.30 11.96
C ILE A 96 -1.37 -11.11 11.18
N GLU A 97 -0.81 -12.16 11.77
CA GLU A 97 0.20 -13.00 11.11
C GLU A 97 -0.36 -13.70 9.85
N VAL A 98 -1.62 -14.16 9.90
CA VAL A 98 -2.29 -14.78 8.74
C VAL A 98 -2.52 -13.74 7.65
N VAL A 99 -2.99 -12.55 8.04
CA VAL A 99 -3.19 -11.43 7.12
C VAL A 99 -1.89 -11.05 6.42
N LEU A 100 -0.79 -10.91 7.18
CA LEU A 100 0.52 -10.57 6.63
C LEU A 100 1.07 -11.65 5.69
N SER A 101 0.91 -12.94 6.02
CA SER A 101 1.28 -14.05 5.13
C SER A 101 0.55 -13.95 3.80
N VAL A 102 -0.77 -13.80 3.82
CA VAL A 102 -1.57 -13.70 2.58
C VAL A 102 -1.13 -12.51 1.73
N ILE A 103 -0.86 -11.36 2.35
CA ILE A 103 -0.37 -10.16 1.64
C ILE A 103 0.99 -10.45 1.01
N TYR A 104 1.93 -11.03 1.77
CA TYR A 104 3.27 -11.35 1.30
C TYR A 104 3.25 -12.34 0.14
N ASP A 105 2.52 -13.45 0.30
CA ASP A 105 2.38 -14.49 -0.72
C ASP A 105 1.78 -13.90 -2.00
N THR A 106 0.72 -13.09 -1.88
CA THR A 106 0.10 -12.44 -3.06
C THR A 106 1.06 -11.48 -3.76
N VAL A 107 1.88 -10.72 -3.02
CA VAL A 107 2.86 -9.79 -3.62
C VAL A 107 3.94 -10.58 -4.35
N THR A 108 4.52 -11.59 -3.69
CA THR A 108 5.62 -12.39 -4.26
C THR A 108 5.19 -13.24 -5.45
N GLU A 109 4.01 -13.86 -5.42
CA GLU A 109 3.43 -14.57 -6.57
C GLU A 109 3.27 -13.65 -7.79
N ARG A 110 2.90 -12.39 -7.55
CA ARG A 110 2.64 -11.41 -8.62
C ARG A 110 3.89 -10.72 -9.14
N ASP A 111 4.94 -10.62 -8.33
CA ASP A 111 6.26 -10.18 -8.79
C ASP A 111 6.94 -11.24 -9.68
N GLY A 112 6.38 -12.46 -9.75
CA GLY A 112 6.71 -13.46 -10.75
C GLY A 112 8.07 -14.14 -10.59
N SER A 113 8.94 -13.69 -9.69
CA SER A 113 10.21 -14.31 -9.31
C SER A 113 10.79 -13.57 -8.10
N VAL A 114 11.35 -14.31 -7.14
CA VAL A 114 12.21 -13.78 -6.08
C VAL A 114 13.25 -12.83 -6.68
N CYS A 115 13.33 -11.59 -6.19
CA CYS A 115 14.51 -10.75 -6.40
C CYS A 115 15.58 -11.19 -5.38
N PRO A 116 16.73 -11.73 -5.81
CA PRO A 116 17.86 -12.00 -4.93
C PRO A 116 18.33 -10.70 -4.26
N GLU A 117 19.02 -10.85 -3.14
CA GLU A 117 19.62 -9.81 -2.28
C GLU A 117 20.29 -8.64 -3.05
N GLU A 118 20.77 -8.88 -4.28
CA GLU A 118 21.38 -7.90 -5.20
C GLU A 118 20.46 -6.74 -5.65
N VAL A 119 19.13 -6.91 -5.65
CA VAL A 119 18.20 -5.84 -6.10
C VAL A 119 17.95 -4.80 -4.99
N LEU A 120 18.12 -5.19 -3.72
CA LEU A 120 18.04 -4.25 -2.59
C LEU A 120 19.23 -3.28 -2.59
N GLU A 121 20.43 -3.76 -2.91
CA GLU A 121 21.62 -2.89 -3.05
C GLU A 121 21.48 -1.88 -4.20
N ALA A 122 20.89 -2.28 -5.33
CA ALA A 122 20.66 -1.38 -6.47
C ALA A 122 19.61 -0.29 -6.16
N ALA A 123 18.56 -0.63 -5.41
CA ALA A 123 17.52 0.32 -5.02
C ALA A 123 17.99 1.27 -3.91
N GLU A 124 18.81 0.80 -2.98
CA GLU A 124 19.45 1.66 -1.96
C GLU A 124 20.44 2.63 -2.58
N SER A 125 21.21 2.21 -3.60
CA SER A 125 22.14 3.09 -4.31
C SER A 125 21.41 4.15 -5.15
N ALA A 126 20.30 3.79 -5.81
CA ALA A 126 19.49 4.76 -6.58
C ALA A 126 18.78 5.78 -5.68
N LEU A 127 18.37 5.38 -4.47
CA LEU A 127 17.81 6.30 -3.49
C LEU A 127 18.89 7.17 -2.84
N ALA A 128 20.11 6.67 -2.59
CA ALA A 128 21.21 7.48 -2.07
C ALA A 128 21.63 8.59 -3.04
N GLU A 129 21.64 8.32 -4.35
CA GLU A 129 21.98 9.31 -5.38
C GLU A 129 20.90 10.36 -5.62
N ASP A 130 19.62 10.02 -5.44
CA ASP A 130 18.51 10.99 -5.52
C ASP A 130 18.43 11.87 -4.25
N TRP A 131 18.76 11.34 -3.07
CA TRP A 131 18.79 12.12 -1.82
C TRP A 131 19.99 13.09 -1.75
N LEU A 132 21.15 12.74 -2.31
CA LEU A 132 22.31 13.64 -2.36
C LEU A 132 22.11 14.84 -3.31
N LYS A 133 21.29 14.68 -4.37
CA LYS A 133 20.96 15.78 -5.29
C LYS A 133 19.99 16.80 -4.70
N GLU A 134 19.08 16.38 -3.82
CA GLU A 134 18.19 17.31 -3.12
C GLU A 134 18.95 18.17 -2.07
N GLU A 135 20.06 17.70 -1.48
CA GLU A 135 20.88 18.49 -0.55
C GLU A 135 21.83 19.48 -1.26
N GLU A 136 22.37 19.17 -2.44
CA GLU A 136 23.24 20.12 -3.18
C GLU A 136 22.45 21.29 -3.80
N ASP A 137 21.21 21.07 -4.24
CA ASP A 137 20.37 22.13 -4.82
C ASP A 137 19.83 23.13 -3.77
N GLU A 138 19.75 22.76 -2.48
CA GLU A 138 19.40 23.68 -1.38
C GLU A 138 20.62 24.45 -0.82
N ALA A 139 21.85 24.02 -1.11
CA ALA A 139 23.06 24.58 -0.50
C ALA A 139 23.69 25.80 -1.22
N TRP A 140 23.22 26.19 -2.41
CA TRP A 140 23.69 27.38 -3.14
C TRP A 140 22.55 28.30 -3.64
N GLY A 141 21.44 28.32 -2.91
CA GLY A 141 20.24 29.12 -3.17
C GLY A 141 20.09 30.40 -2.34
N ARG A 142 21.12 30.91 -1.67
CA ARG A 142 21.35 32.34 -1.34
C ARG A 142 22.63 32.59 -0.57
#